data_AF-A0A942KLY2-F1
#
_entry.id   AF-A0A942KLY2-F1
#
_cell.length_a   1.000
_cell.length_b   1.000
_cell.length_c   1.000
_cell.angle_alpha   90.00
_cell.angle_beta   90.00
_cell.angle_gamma   90.00
#
_symmetry.space_group_name_H-M   'P 1'
#
loop_
_entity.id
_entity.type
_entity.pdbx_description
1 polymer ?
#
loop_
_entity_poly.entity_id
_entity_poly.type
_entity_poly.pdbx_seq_one_letter_code
_entity_poly.pdbx_strand_id
1 'polypeptide(L)'
;MSITTIEWTETTWNPVTGCSKISPGCLHCYAERMAKRLQAMGQPNYRDGFAVRTHEHMLPLPLSWSKPRMVFVNSMGDLFHEEVPVDFIQRVFEIMEATPRHTYQLLTKRADRLAEVTPFLSWPNNVWMGVTVEDNEHLTRVEHLRKVPATVRFLSVEPLLGP
;
A
#
# COMPACT_ATOMS: atom_id res chain seq x y z
N MET A 1 2.73 -10.94 -17.72
CA MET A 1 2.10 -10.11 -16.67
C MET A 1 1.24 -11.02 -15.84
N SER A 2 1.54 -11.19 -14.55
CA SER A 2 0.65 -11.92 -13.65
C SER A 2 -0.58 -11.05 -13.37
N ILE A 3 -1.74 -11.49 -13.82
CA ILE A 3 -3.03 -10.93 -13.41
C ILE A 3 -3.15 -11.22 -11.91
N THR A 4 -3.46 -10.21 -11.11
CA THR A 4 -3.64 -10.38 -9.66
C THR A 4 -4.93 -11.16 -9.38
N THR A 5 -4.98 -11.92 -8.29
CA THR A 5 -6.21 -12.57 -7.82
C THR A 5 -7.07 -11.65 -6.94
N ILE A 6 -6.64 -10.41 -6.74
CA ILE A 6 -7.39 -9.38 -6.00
C ILE A 6 -8.45 -8.80 -6.94
N GLU A 7 -9.72 -9.11 -6.70
CA GLU A 7 -10.81 -8.94 -7.67
C GLU A 7 -11.08 -7.48 -8.10
N TRP A 8 -10.75 -6.51 -7.25
CA TRP A 8 -11.03 -5.09 -7.46
C TRP A 8 -9.84 -4.29 -8.06
N THR A 9 -8.75 -4.96 -8.42
CA THR A 9 -7.60 -4.31 -9.08
C THR A 9 -7.08 -5.16 -10.24
N GLU A 10 -6.54 -4.52 -11.27
CA GLU A 10 -6.04 -5.22 -12.46
C GLU A 10 -4.60 -5.69 -12.26
N THR A 11 -3.83 -4.96 -11.46
CA THR A 11 -2.44 -5.30 -11.16
C THR A 11 -2.01 -4.80 -9.78
N THR A 12 -0.84 -5.26 -9.33
CA THR A 12 -0.22 -4.80 -8.09
C THR A 12 1.16 -4.22 -8.39
N TRP A 13 1.55 -3.23 -7.60
CA TRP A 13 2.89 -2.64 -7.63
C TRP A 13 3.44 -2.63 -6.22
N ASN A 14 4.54 -3.36 -5.98
CA ASN A 14 5.10 -3.57 -4.64
C ASN A 14 6.51 -2.96 -4.52
N PRO A 15 6.65 -1.63 -4.40
CA PRO A 15 7.93 -0.98 -4.14
C PRO A 15 8.43 -1.20 -2.70
N VAL A 16 7.58 -1.69 -1.80
CA VAL A 16 7.92 -2.11 -0.43
C VAL A 16 7.31 -3.50 -0.18
N THR A 17 8.04 -4.36 0.51
CA THR A 17 7.52 -5.63 1.05
C THR A 17 7.64 -5.63 2.56
N GLY A 18 6.77 -6.39 3.22
CA GLY A 18 6.82 -6.59 4.67
C GLY A 18 6.05 -5.55 5.47
N CYS A 19 5.71 -5.91 6.70
CA CYS A 19 4.98 -5.08 7.66
C CYS A 19 5.08 -5.71 9.07
N SER A 20 4.81 -4.92 10.11
CA SER A 20 4.57 -5.41 11.48
C SER A 20 3.06 -5.40 11.84
N LYS A 21 2.65 -6.25 12.79
CA LYS A 21 1.25 -6.37 13.22
C LYS A 21 0.91 -5.24 14.19
N ILE A 22 -0.19 -4.52 13.93
CA ILE A 22 -0.63 -3.37 14.75
C ILE A 22 -2.08 -3.43 15.21
N SER A 23 -2.85 -4.45 14.78
CA SER A 23 -4.23 -4.64 15.18
C SER A 23 -4.64 -6.13 15.09
N PRO A 24 -5.76 -6.52 15.71
CA PRO A 24 -6.25 -7.90 15.66
C PRO A 24 -6.47 -8.44 14.24
N GLY A 25 -6.87 -7.62 13.26
CA GLY A 25 -7.08 -8.13 11.90
C GLY A 25 -5.78 -8.36 11.11
N CYS A 26 -4.62 -8.05 11.69
CA CYS A 26 -3.33 -8.54 11.20
C CYS A 26 -3.08 -10.03 11.51
N LEU A 27 -3.89 -10.68 12.37
CA LEU A 27 -3.65 -12.04 12.86
C LEU A 27 -3.52 -13.08 11.73
N HIS A 28 -4.34 -12.95 10.67
CA HIS A 28 -4.40 -13.89 9.54
C HIS A 28 -3.89 -13.28 8.21
N CYS A 29 -2.92 -12.38 8.29
CA CYS A 29 -2.36 -11.66 7.14
C CYS A 29 -1.96 -12.61 5.98
N TYR A 30 -2.56 -12.42 4.81
CA TYR A 30 -2.23 -13.21 3.61
C TYR A 30 -0.82 -12.89 3.10
N ALA A 31 -0.40 -11.62 3.16
CA ALA A 31 0.90 -11.18 2.68
C ALA A 31 2.04 -11.82 3.48
N GLU A 32 1.89 -11.97 4.80
CA GLU A 32 2.87 -12.67 5.65
C GLU A 32 3.02 -14.14 5.24
N ARG A 33 1.90 -14.85 5.02
CA ARG A 33 1.92 -16.25 4.56
C ARG A 33 2.52 -16.39 3.17
N MET A 34 2.17 -15.49 2.26
CA MET A 34 2.68 -15.49 0.89
C MET A 34 4.18 -15.15 0.86
N ALA A 35 4.66 -14.22 1.70
CA ALA A 35 6.08 -13.90 1.81
C ALA A 35 6.92 -15.11 2.24
N LYS A 36 6.43 -15.92 3.20
CA LYS A 36 7.09 -17.20 3.57
C LYS A 36 7.22 -18.15 2.37
N ARG A 37 6.18 -18.25 1.54
CA ARG A 37 6.21 -19.06 0.32
C ARG A 37 7.20 -18.51 -0.70
N LEU A 38 7.17 -17.19 -0.96
CA LEU A 38 8.06 -16.55 -1.92
C LEU A 38 9.52 -16.61 -1.50
N GLN A 39 9.80 -16.51 -0.20
CA GLN A 39 11.13 -16.73 0.37
C GLN A 39 11.61 -18.16 0.12
N ALA A 40 10.77 -19.17 0.40
CA ALA A 40 11.10 -20.58 0.13
C ALA A 40 11.31 -20.87 -1.38
N MET A 41 10.66 -20.11 -2.25
CA MET A 41 10.86 -20.16 -3.71
C MET A 41 12.09 -19.38 -4.19
N GLY A 42 12.84 -18.73 -3.29
CA GLY A 42 14.04 -17.95 -3.65
C GLY A 42 13.74 -16.64 -4.36
N GLN A 43 12.54 -16.07 -4.20
CA GLN A 43 12.21 -14.78 -4.82
C GLN A 43 13.06 -13.66 -4.18
N PRO A 44 13.85 -12.89 -4.96
CA PRO A 44 14.86 -11.97 -4.41
C PRO A 44 14.34 -10.89 -3.44
N ASN A 45 13.18 -10.31 -3.71
CA ASN A 45 12.54 -9.26 -2.89
C ASN A 45 12.00 -9.81 -1.57
N TYR A 46 11.87 -11.13 -1.42
CA TYR A 46 11.44 -11.80 -0.20
C TYR A 46 12.56 -12.62 0.47
N ARG A 47 13.83 -12.36 0.13
CA ARG A 47 14.98 -13.03 0.78
C ARG A 47 14.98 -12.88 2.30
N ASP A 48 14.49 -11.74 2.78
CA ASP A 48 14.34 -11.39 4.20
C ASP A 48 12.94 -11.72 4.75
N GLY A 49 12.18 -12.58 4.05
CA GLY A 49 10.84 -13.01 4.45
C GLY A 49 9.83 -11.86 4.39
N PHE A 50 9.18 -11.59 5.53
CA PHE A 50 8.19 -10.51 5.68
C PHE A 50 8.75 -9.26 6.37
N ALA A 51 10.08 -9.14 6.45
CA ALA A 51 10.73 -7.92 6.95
C ALA A 51 10.48 -6.74 6.01
N VAL A 52 10.43 -5.53 6.58
CA VAL A 52 10.22 -4.30 5.80
C VAL A 52 11.44 -4.03 4.93
N ARG A 53 11.23 -3.96 3.61
CA ARG A 53 12.28 -3.68 2.62
C ARG A 53 11.73 -2.81 1.51
N THR A 54 12.48 -1.77 1.16
CA THR A 54 12.25 -0.96 -0.04
C THR A 54 12.94 -1.60 -1.24
N HIS A 55 12.34 -1.47 -2.42
CA HIS A 55 12.79 -2.07 -3.66
C HIS A 55 12.92 -1.01 -4.75
N GLU A 56 14.04 -0.29 -4.75
CA GLU A 56 14.36 0.79 -5.70
C GLU A 56 14.14 0.40 -7.17
N HIS A 57 14.55 -0.82 -7.53
CA HIS A 57 14.40 -1.36 -8.89
C HIS A 57 12.94 -1.55 -9.33
N MET A 58 11.99 -1.54 -8.39
CA MET A 58 10.55 -1.63 -8.69
C MET A 58 9.94 -0.27 -8.99
N LEU A 59 10.57 0.86 -8.63
CA LEU A 59 10.04 2.21 -8.85
C LEU A 59 9.67 2.50 -10.32
N PRO A 60 10.51 2.21 -11.33
CA PRO A 60 10.19 2.55 -12.71
C PRO A 60 9.14 1.65 -13.37
N LEU A 61 8.68 0.58 -12.69
CA LEU A 61 7.79 -0.41 -13.29
C LEU A 61 6.51 0.21 -13.90
N PRO A 62 5.80 1.15 -13.24
CA PRO A 62 4.61 1.75 -13.82
C PRO A 62 4.87 2.59 -15.08
N LEU A 63 6.06 3.18 -15.22
CA LEU A 63 6.43 3.94 -16.41
C LEU A 63 6.39 3.06 -17.68
N SER A 64 6.67 1.76 -17.53
CA SER A 64 6.67 0.80 -18.65
C SER A 64 5.27 0.41 -19.15
N TRP A 65 4.21 0.73 -18.41
CA TRP A 65 2.85 0.32 -18.76
C TRP A 65 2.19 1.32 -19.70
N SER A 66 1.86 0.90 -20.93
CA SER A 66 1.23 1.79 -21.92
C SER A 66 -0.28 1.96 -21.74
N LYS A 67 -0.99 0.87 -21.38
CA LYS A 67 -2.45 0.88 -21.20
C LYS A 67 -2.82 1.40 -19.80
N PRO A 68 -3.91 2.20 -19.67
CA PRO A 68 -4.49 2.55 -18.37
C PRO A 68 -4.71 1.31 -17.49
N ARG A 69 -4.51 1.49 -16.18
CA ARG A 69 -4.66 0.41 -15.20
C ARG A 69 -5.24 0.90 -13.89
N MET A 70 -6.04 0.08 -13.22
CA MET A 70 -6.24 0.14 -11.77
C MET A 70 -5.10 -0.62 -11.10
N VAL A 71 -4.32 0.06 -10.26
CA VAL A 71 -3.11 -0.45 -9.63
C VAL A 71 -3.25 -0.43 -8.12
N PHE A 72 -3.15 -1.59 -7.47
CA PHE A 72 -3.07 -1.64 -6.02
C PHE A 72 -1.61 -1.55 -5.58
N VAL A 73 -1.29 -0.50 -4.83
CA VAL A 73 0.06 -0.20 -4.36
C VAL A 73 0.31 -0.93 -3.04
N ASN A 74 1.44 -1.64 -2.98
CA ASN A 74 1.93 -2.33 -1.79
C ASN A 74 0.99 -3.41 -1.22
N SER A 75 0.45 -4.27 -2.08
CA SER A 75 -0.31 -5.45 -1.65
C SER A 75 0.46 -6.41 -0.73
N MET A 76 1.80 -6.38 -0.77
CA MET A 76 2.70 -7.28 -0.03
C MET A 76 3.44 -6.59 1.13
N GLY A 77 2.96 -5.43 1.56
CA GLY A 77 3.55 -4.66 2.66
C GLY A 77 2.64 -3.50 3.08
N ASP A 78 3.22 -2.46 3.69
CA ASP A 78 2.53 -1.20 3.97
C ASP A 78 3.49 -0.05 3.61
N LEU A 79 3.08 0.82 2.67
CA LEU A 79 3.92 1.94 2.21
C LEU A 79 4.20 2.94 3.34
N PHE A 80 3.29 3.05 4.31
CA PHE A 80 3.38 3.98 5.44
C PHE A 80 3.90 3.30 6.71
N HIS A 81 4.65 2.21 6.60
CA HIS A 81 5.39 1.66 7.74
C HIS A 81 6.48 2.63 8.20
N GLU A 82 6.71 2.75 9.50
CA GLU A 82 7.68 3.65 10.13
C GLU A 82 9.13 3.43 9.65
N GLU A 83 9.45 2.20 9.25
CA GLU A 83 10.75 1.82 8.65
C GLU A 83 10.89 2.23 7.18
N VAL A 84 9.82 2.68 6.51
CA VAL A 84 9.90 3.20 5.14
C VAL A 84 10.30 4.68 5.18
N PRO A 85 11.45 5.04 4.58
CA PRO A 85 11.91 6.43 4.57
C PRO A 85 10.94 7.37 3.82
N VAL A 86 10.77 8.59 4.32
CA VAL A 86 9.87 9.58 3.70
C VAL A 86 10.29 9.91 2.26
N ASP A 87 11.59 10.01 1.99
CA ASP A 87 12.13 10.24 0.64
C ASP A 87 11.80 9.10 -0.32
N PHE A 88 11.69 7.87 0.17
CA PHE A 88 11.25 6.74 -0.64
C PHE A 88 9.76 6.83 -0.96
N ILE A 89 8.92 7.22 0.01
CA ILE A 89 7.49 7.44 -0.21
C ILE A 89 7.28 8.57 -1.24
N GLN A 90 8.03 9.68 -1.12
CA GLN A 90 7.99 10.77 -2.09
C GLN A 90 8.28 10.28 -3.51
N ARG A 91 9.34 9.48 -3.71
CA ARG A 91 9.68 8.90 -5.01
C ARG A 91 8.62 7.93 -5.55
N VAL A 92 7.94 7.18 -4.69
CA VAL A 92 6.77 6.37 -5.10
C VAL A 92 5.65 7.29 -5.63
N PHE A 93 5.38 8.39 -4.95
CA PHE A 93 4.38 9.38 -5.37
C PHE A 93 4.76 10.12 -6.66
N GLU A 94 6.04 10.46 -6.85
CA GLU A 94 6.55 11.03 -8.11
C GLU A 94 6.26 10.13 -9.32
N ILE A 95 6.41 8.80 -9.16
CA ILE A 95 6.06 7.85 -10.22
C ILE A 95 4.55 7.87 -10.50
N MET A 96 3.72 7.88 -9.44
CA MET A 96 2.25 7.93 -9.61
C MET A 96 1.82 9.20 -10.35
N GLU A 97 2.43 10.34 -10.02
CA GLU A 97 2.22 11.64 -10.69
C GLU A 97 2.71 11.63 -12.15
N ALA A 98 3.86 11.02 -12.42
CA ALA A 98 4.42 10.90 -13.76
C ALA A 98 3.62 9.96 -14.69
N THR A 99 2.74 9.13 -14.14
CA THR A 99 1.91 8.20 -14.92
C THR A 99 0.40 8.43 -14.69
N PRO A 100 -0.15 9.59 -15.11
CA PRO A 100 -1.53 9.97 -14.81
C PRO A 100 -2.59 9.10 -15.49
N ARG A 101 -2.20 8.23 -16.44
CA ARG A 101 -3.09 7.27 -17.11
C ARG A 101 -3.49 6.07 -16.23
N HIS A 102 -2.81 5.84 -15.11
CA HIS A 102 -3.14 4.76 -14.17
C HIS A 102 -3.79 5.34 -12.93
N THR A 103 -4.74 4.63 -12.36
CA THR A 103 -5.32 4.94 -11.06
C THR A 103 -4.66 4.07 -10.00
N TYR A 104 -4.09 4.70 -8.98
CA TYR A 104 -3.39 4.05 -7.88
C TYR A 104 -4.28 3.99 -6.65
N GLN A 105 -4.49 2.80 -6.12
CA GLN A 105 -5.17 2.57 -4.86
C GLN A 105 -4.10 2.28 -3.79
N LEU A 106 -4.06 3.09 -2.74
CA LEU A 106 -3.23 2.86 -1.57
C LEU A 106 -4.12 2.49 -0.39
N LEU A 107 -3.66 1.59 0.46
CA LEU A 107 -4.37 1.18 1.66
C LEU A 107 -3.38 0.99 2.81
N THR A 108 -3.71 1.53 3.99
CA THR A 108 -2.86 1.37 5.18
C THR A 108 -3.68 1.21 6.46
N LYS A 109 -3.11 0.55 7.46
CA LYS A 109 -3.62 0.58 8.85
C LYS A 109 -2.93 1.66 9.69
N ARG A 110 -1.87 2.29 9.18
CA ARG A 110 -1.00 3.26 9.88
C ARG A 110 -1.42 4.69 9.57
N ALA A 111 -2.67 5.01 9.90
CA ALA A 111 -3.27 6.31 9.53
C ALA A 111 -2.58 7.51 10.19
N ASP A 112 -1.99 7.33 11.38
CA ASP A 112 -1.16 8.35 12.03
C ASP A 112 0.07 8.71 11.18
N ARG A 113 0.79 7.69 10.73
CA ARG A 113 1.98 7.85 9.89
C ARG A 113 1.64 8.43 8.53
N LEU A 114 0.51 8.00 7.95
CA LEU A 114 -0.05 8.64 6.76
C LEU A 114 -0.27 10.14 6.98
N ALA A 115 -0.91 10.53 8.08
CA ALA A 115 -1.19 11.94 8.38
C ALA A 115 0.11 12.76 8.59
N GLU A 116 1.12 12.17 9.24
CA GLU A 116 2.43 12.79 9.44
C GLU A 116 3.17 13.04 8.12
N VAL A 117 3.13 12.07 7.20
CA VAL A 117 3.85 12.15 5.92
C VAL A 117 3.09 12.96 4.87
N THR A 118 1.76 13.04 4.98
CA THR A 118 0.87 13.73 4.02
C THR A 118 1.34 15.11 3.56
N PRO A 119 1.82 16.03 4.44
CA PRO A 119 2.28 17.36 4.04
C PRO A 119 3.50 17.37 3.11
N PHE A 120 4.25 16.26 3.03
CA PHE A 120 5.44 16.12 2.19
C PHE A 120 5.17 15.45 0.84
N LEU A 121 3.90 15.11 0.55
CA LEU A 121 3.51 14.36 -0.64
C LEU A 121 2.64 15.21 -1.58
N SER A 122 2.85 15.04 -2.89
CA SER A 122 1.90 15.46 -3.91
C SER A 122 0.67 14.55 -3.90
N TRP A 123 -0.52 15.08 -4.15
CA TRP A 123 -1.76 14.27 -4.22
C TRP A 123 -2.42 14.41 -5.58
N PRO A 124 -1.89 13.76 -6.63
CA PRO A 124 -2.46 13.85 -7.96
C PRO A 124 -3.83 13.14 -8.01
N ASN A 125 -4.70 13.55 -8.93
CA ASN A 125 -6.08 13.06 -9.03
C ASN A 125 -6.19 11.54 -9.24
N ASN A 126 -5.14 10.91 -9.75
CA ASN A 126 -5.08 9.48 -10.01
C ASN A 126 -4.60 8.67 -8.79
N VAL A 127 -4.44 9.30 -7.61
CA VAL A 127 -4.11 8.64 -6.34
C VAL A 127 -5.34 8.58 -5.44
N TRP A 128 -5.79 7.36 -5.17
CA TRP A 128 -6.88 7.03 -4.26
C TRP A 128 -6.29 6.54 -2.95
N MET A 129 -6.67 7.17 -1.84
CA MET A 129 -6.13 6.83 -0.52
C MET A 129 -7.19 6.14 0.32
N GLY A 130 -6.86 5.00 0.90
CA GLY A 130 -7.75 4.32 1.84
C GLY A 130 -7.09 3.96 3.16
N VAL A 131 -7.91 3.78 4.17
CA VAL A 131 -7.50 3.18 5.44
C VAL A 131 -8.30 1.92 5.72
N THR A 132 -7.68 0.95 6.38
CA THR A 132 -8.39 -0.23 6.87
C THR A 132 -8.97 0.04 8.26
N VAL A 133 -10.27 -0.23 8.43
CA VAL A 133 -11.00 -0.09 9.70
C VAL A 133 -11.65 -1.43 10.01
N GLU A 134 -11.34 -2.01 11.16
CA GLU A 134 -11.71 -3.40 11.48
C GLU A 134 -12.87 -3.48 12.48
N ASP A 135 -13.08 -2.43 13.25
CA ASP A 135 -14.05 -2.28 14.34
C ASP A 135 -14.14 -0.79 14.76
N ASN A 136 -15.00 -0.47 15.73
CA ASN A 136 -15.13 0.88 16.29
C ASN A 136 -13.85 1.44 16.93
N GLU A 137 -12.97 0.60 17.49
CA GLU A 137 -11.74 1.06 18.16
C GLU A 137 -10.78 1.73 17.18
N HIS A 138 -10.87 1.36 15.90
CA HIS A 138 -10.01 1.86 14.83
C HIS A 138 -10.63 3.00 13.99
N LEU A 139 -11.77 3.57 14.41
CA LEU A 139 -12.41 4.69 13.71
C LEU A 139 -11.55 5.95 13.64
N THR A 140 -10.60 6.13 14.58
CA THR A 140 -9.63 7.24 14.53
C THR A 140 -8.89 7.31 13.21
N ARG A 141 -8.64 6.15 12.55
CA ARG A 141 -8.02 6.10 11.21
C ARG A 141 -8.81 6.88 10.16
N VAL A 142 -10.14 6.89 10.26
CA VAL A 142 -11.02 7.66 9.37
C VAL A 142 -10.79 9.15 9.56
N GLU A 143 -10.63 9.61 10.80
CA GLU A 143 -10.38 11.02 11.12
C GLU A 143 -9.03 11.51 10.57
N HIS A 144 -8.01 10.64 10.54
CA HIS A 144 -6.76 10.93 9.83
C HIS A 144 -6.98 10.99 8.31
N LEU A 145 -7.68 10.00 7.73
CA LEU A 145 -7.93 9.94 6.28
C LEU A 145 -8.68 11.18 5.78
N ARG A 146 -9.65 11.69 6.55
CA ARG A 146 -10.41 12.91 6.20
C ARG A 146 -9.54 14.15 5.99
N LYS A 147 -8.36 14.20 6.61
CA LYS A 147 -7.40 15.31 6.49
C LYS A 147 -6.46 15.15 5.29
N VAL A 148 -6.35 13.96 4.71
CA VAL A 148 -5.49 13.69 3.55
C VAL A 148 -6.09 14.36 2.32
N PRO A 149 -5.36 15.13 1.50
CA PRO A 149 -5.93 15.85 0.35
C PRO A 149 -6.08 14.97 -0.91
N ALA A 150 -6.33 13.67 -0.76
CA ALA A 150 -6.61 12.77 -1.87
C ALA A 150 -8.01 13.04 -2.48
N THR A 151 -8.10 13.06 -3.81
CA THR A 151 -9.36 13.28 -4.53
C THR A 151 -10.40 12.19 -4.23
N VAL A 152 -9.94 10.94 -4.15
CA VAL A 152 -10.76 9.81 -3.71
C VAL A 152 -10.21 9.27 -2.41
N ARG A 153 -11.09 9.15 -1.41
CA ARG A 153 -10.83 8.53 -0.12
C ARG A 153 -11.76 7.34 0.05
N PHE A 154 -11.25 6.20 0.50
CA PHE A 154 -12.07 5.00 0.69
C PHE A 154 -11.74 4.27 1.98
N LEU A 155 -12.64 3.40 2.43
CA LEU A 155 -12.43 2.54 3.58
C LEU A 155 -12.37 1.09 3.10
N SER A 156 -11.42 0.33 3.63
CA SER A 156 -11.46 -1.13 3.60
C SER A 156 -11.93 -1.61 4.96
N VAL A 157 -13.11 -2.21 5.01
CA VAL A 157 -13.71 -2.69 6.27
C VAL A 157 -13.43 -4.19 6.41
N GLU A 158 -12.14 -4.54 6.44
CA GLU A 158 -11.68 -5.93 6.38
C GLU A 158 -10.43 -6.21 7.24
N PRO A 159 -10.45 -7.28 8.05
CA PRO A 159 -11.63 -8.08 8.40
C PRO A 159 -12.63 -7.24 9.23
N LEU A 160 -13.94 -7.44 9.00
CA LEU A 160 -14.99 -6.85 9.86
C LEU A 160 -15.06 -7.66 11.16
N LEU A 161 -14.32 -7.22 12.18
CA LEU A 161 -14.15 -7.94 13.45
C LEU A 161 -15.24 -7.62 14.46
N GLY A 162 -15.92 -6.50 14.31
CA GLY A 162 -16.99 -6.09 15.20
C GLY A 162 -17.61 -4.76 14.77
N PRO A 163 -18.68 -4.33 15.45
CA PRO A 163 -19.20 -2.98 15.30
C PRO A 163 -18.12 -1.96 15.60
#